data_AF-A0A3A4UXE5-F1
#
_entry.id   AF-A0A3A4UXE5-F1
#
_cell.length_a   1.000
_cell.length_b   1.000
_cell.length_c   1.000
_cell.angle_alpha   90.00
_cell.angle_beta   90.00
_cell.angle_gamma   90.00
#
_symmetry.space_group_name_H-M   'P 1'
#
loop_
_entity.id
_entity.type
_entity.pdbx_description
1 polymer ?
#
loop_
_entity_poly.entity_id
_entity_poly.type
_entity_poly.pdbx_seq_one_letter_code
_entity_poly.pdbx_strand_id
1 'polypeptide(L)'
;MKTKADKRADVNARALLEEILGKIPVRELEKLGHLEVSSPSRQGRVYLVPLSARGLVHVYDDREFVMSLCSHPVTRLPVLGVVLTHVLMIEGCEAEYLRTANVFALARL
;
A
#
# COMPACT_ATOMS: atom_id res chain seq x y z
N MET A 1 -12.50 19.97 1.51
CA MET A 1 -12.17 20.32 2.90
C MET A 1 -12.33 19.06 3.76
N LYS A 2 -11.28 18.54 4.41
CA LYS A 2 -11.36 17.32 5.24
C LYS A 2 -12.17 17.59 6.51
N THR A 3 -13.06 16.68 6.90
CA THR A 3 -13.86 16.81 8.13
C THR A 3 -13.01 16.54 9.38
N LYS A 4 -13.50 16.92 10.57
CA LYS A 4 -12.83 16.57 11.85
C LYS A 4 -12.69 15.06 12.03
N ALA A 5 -13.68 14.29 11.58
CA ALA A 5 -13.66 12.83 11.61
C ALA A 5 -12.56 12.26 10.69
N ASP A 6 -12.41 12.78 9.47
CA ASP A 6 -11.36 12.35 8.54
C ASP A 6 -9.96 12.57 9.13
N LYS A 7 -9.75 13.72 9.78
CA LYS A 7 -8.46 14.02 10.44
C LYS A 7 -8.15 13.04 11.57
N ARG A 8 -9.16 12.66 12.37
CA ARG A 8 -8.97 11.69 13.46
C ARG A 8 -8.71 10.29 12.92
N ALA A 9 -9.41 9.90 11.87
CA ALA A 9 -9.18 8.62 11.19
C ALA A 9 -7.79 8.55 10.55
N ASP A 10 -7.30 9.63 9.93
CA ASP A 10 -5.92 9.72 9.44
C ASP A 10 -4.89 9.53 10.58
N VAL A 11 -5.12 10.14 11.75
CA VAL A 11 -4.23 9.99 12.92
C VAL A 11 -4.22 8.55 13.44
N ASN A 12 -5.39 7.92 13.55
CA ASN A 12 -5.48 6.53 14.01
C ASN A 12 -4.82 5.56 13.00
N ALA A 13 -5.10 5.75 11.70
CA ALA A 13 -4.49 4.94 10.64
C ALA A 13 -2.97 5.10 10.62
N ARG A 14 -2.46 6.31 10.87
CA ARG A 14 -1.04 6.57 11.01
C ARG A 14 -0.42 5.81 12.18
N ALA A 15 -1.03 5.85 13.37
CA ALA A 15 -0.51 5.17 14.53
C ALA A 15 -0.43 3.65 14.32
N LEU A 16 -1.48 3.07 13.71
CA LEU A 16 -1.51 1.64 13.36
C LEU A 16 -0.48 1.29 12.27
N LEU A 17 -0.31 2.17 11.28
CA LEU A 17 0.73 1.99 10.25
C LEU A 17 2.13 2.04 10.88
N GLU A 18 2.40 2.97 11.80
CA GLU A 18 3.66 3.03 12.55
C GLU A 18 3.87 1.76 13.40
N GLU A 19 2.82 1.19 13.99
CA GLU A 19 2.89 -0.10 14.73
C GLU A 19 3.25 -1.27 13.80
N ILE A 20 2.61 -1.38 12.64
CA ILE A 20 2.84 -2.46 11.65
C ILE A 20 4.24 -2.35 11.04
N LEU A 21 4.68 -1.13 10.71
CA LEU A 21 6.01 -0.87 10.16
C LEU A 21 7.14 -0.99 11.19
N GLY A 22 6.79 -1.14 12.47
CA GLY A 22 7.74 -1.18 13.57
C GLY A 22 8.49 0.16 13.73
N LYS A 23 9.82 0.14 13.56
CA LYS A 23 10.69 1.30 13.89
C LYS A 23 10.76 2.38 12.81
N ILE A 24 10.10 2.19 11.67
CA ILE A 24 10.18 3.16 10.56
C ILE A 24 9.11 4.24 10.75
N PRO A 25 9.48 5.51 11.02
CA PRO A 25 8.50 6.56 11.17
C PRO A 25 7.82 6.83 9.82
N VAL A 26 6.49 6.94 9.81
CA VAL A 26 5.72 7.29 8.60
C VAL A 26 6.21 8.59 7.96
N ARG A 27 6.81 9.52 8.72
CA ARG A 27 7.43 10.75 8.18
C ARG A 27 8.60 10.49 7.23
N GLU A 28 9.39 9.46 7.48
CA GLU A 28 10.52 9.12 6.60
C GLU A 28 10.02 8.49 5.30
N LEU A 29 8.93 7.73 5.37
CA LEU A 29 8.26 7.17 4.20
C LEU A 29 7.55 8.25 3.37
N GLU A 30 6.97 9.27 4.01
CA GLU A 30 6.37 10.43 3.32
C GLU A 30 7.39 11.15 2.41
N LYS A 31 8.68 11.16 2.76
CA LYS A 31 9.74 11.72 1.90
C LYS A 31 10.04 10.87 0.67
N LEU A 32 9.95 9.54 0.81
CA LEU A 32 10.13 8.59 -0.29
C LEU A 32 8.89 8.50 -1.20
N GLY A 33 7.73 8.92 -0.69
CA GLY A 33 6.46 8.95 -1.42
C GLY A 33 5.79 7.58 -1.56
N HIS A 34 6.43 6.51 -1.10
CA HIS A 34 5.94 5.14 -1.13
C HIS A 34 6.50 4.34 0.04
N LEU A 35 5.86 3.20 0.29
CA LEU A 35 6.25 2.19 1.25
C LEU A 35 6.57 0.89 0.52
N GLU A 36 7.71 0.29 0.83
CA GLU A 36 8.06 -1.06 0.36
C GLU A 36 7.44 -2.11 1.28
N VAL A 37 6.70 -3.05 0.69
CA VAL A 37 6.12 -4.19 1.40
C VAL A 37 6.62 -5.47 0.75
N SER A 38 7.29 -6.33 1.51
CA SER A 38 7.76 -7.63 1.01
C SER A 38 6.60 -8.60 0.85
N SER A 39 6.64 -9.41 -0.21
CA SER A 39 5.70 -10.51 -0.38
C SER A 39 5.94 -11.60 0.67
N PRO A 40 4.91 -12.04 1.42
CA PRO A 40 5.02 -13.20 2.28
C PRO A 40 5.05 -14.54 1.51
N SER A 41 4.46 -14.61 0.30
CA SER A 41 4.37 -15.87 -0.46
C SER A 41 5.46 -16.06 -1.52
N ARG A 42 6.20 -15.00 -1.90
CA ARG A 42 7.23 -15.07 -2.93
C ARG A 42 8.48 -14.29 -2.54
N GLN A 43 9.57 -15.03 -2.29
CA GLN A 43 10.88 -14.42 -2.05
C GLN A 43 11.30 -13.55 -3.23
N GLY A 44 11.90 -12.39 -2.95
CA GLY A 44 12.36 -11.44 -3.98
C GLY A 44 11.28 -10.51 -4.51
N ARG A 45 10.00 -10.75 -4.21
CA ARG A 45 8.91 -9.84 -4.58
C ARG A 45 8.73 -8.71 -3.58
N VAL A 46 8.65 -7.48 -4.10
CA VAL A 46 8.40 -6.24 -3.35
C VAL A 46 7.28 -5.44 -4.00
N TYR A 47 6.39 -4.91 -3.17
CA TYR A 47 5.33 -4.00 -3.55
C TYR A 47 5.70 -2.57 -3.13
N LEU A 48 5.68 -1.63 -4.07
CA LEU A 48 5.79 -0.20 -3.78
C LEU A 48 4.38 0.38 -3.64
N VAL A 49 3.93 0.56 -2.40
CA VAL A 49 2.63 1.13 -2.06
C VAL A 49 2.74 2.65 -1.96
N PRO A 50 2.07 3.43 -2.82
CA PRO A 50 2.18 4.89 -2.81
C PRO A 50 1.51 5.47 -1.55
N LEU A 51 2.11 6.49 -0.94
CA LEU A 51 1.53 7.19 0.22
C LEU A 51 0.51 8.28 -0.13
N SER A 52 0.00 8.25 -1.36
CA SER A 52 -1.00 9.18 -1.86
C SER A 52 -2.37 8.49 -1.97
N ALA A 53 -3.44 9.30 -1.99
CA ALA A 53 -4.82 8.79 -2.09
C ALA A 53 -5.13 8.11 -3.43
N ARG A 54 -4.24 8.29 -4.40
CA ARG A 54 -4.40 7.90 -5.80
C ARG A 54 -3.04 7.45 -6.29
N GLY A 55 -2.84 6.15 -6.39
CA GLY A 55 -1.62 5.61 -6.92
C GLY A 55 -1.77 4.14 -7.27
N LEU A 56 -0.91 3.69 -8.17
CA LEU A 56 -0.78 2.29 -8.53
C LEU A 56 0.26 1.67 -7.60
N VAL A 57 -0.03 0.49 -7.07
CA VAL A 57 0.99 -0.31 -6.40
C VAL A 57 1.84 -0.95 -7.46
N HIS A 58 3.14 -0.65 -7.47
CA HIS A 58 4.06 -1.28 -8.41
C HIS A 58 4.65 -2.54 -7.79
N VAL A 59 4.67 -3.62 -8.55
CA VAL A 59 5.19 -4.92 -8.11
C VAL A 59 6.49 -5.18 -8.83
N TYR A 60 7.51 -5.54 -8.06
CA TYR A 60 8.83 -5.91 -8.57
C TYR A 60 9.17 -7.32 -8.10
N ASP A 61 9.71 -8.14 -8.99
CA ASP A 61 10.30 -9.44 -8.66
C ASP A 61 11.80 -9.31 -8.92
N ASP A 62 12.64 -9.53 -7.90
CA ASP A 62 14.10 -9.44 -8.01
C ASP A 62 14.59 -8.11 -8.62
N ARG A 63 13.89 -7.02 -8.27
CA ARG A 63 14.09 -5.64 -8.77
C ARG A 63 13.63 -5.37 -10.20
N GLU A 64 13.08 -6.36 -10.89
CA GLU A 64 12.46 -6.18 -12.20
C GLU A 64 10.99 -5.81 -12.04
N PHE A 65 10.55 -4.76 -12.74
CA PHE A 65 9.15 -4.38 -12.73
C PHE A 65 8.31 -5.48 -13.36
N VAL A 66 7.25 -5.90 -12.70
CA VAL A 66 6.35 -6.97 -13.17
C VAL A 66 5.00 -6.40 -13.58
N MET A 67 4.39 -5.60 -12.70
CA MET A 67 3.04 -5.10 -12.93
C MET A 67 2.68 -3.90 -12.05
N SER A 68 1.62 -3.22 -12.44
CA SER A 68 0.97 -2.18 -11.65
C SER A 68 -0.42 -2.62 -11.25
N LEU A 69 -0.72 -2.57 -9.96
CA LEU A 69 -1.97 -2.99 -9.34
C LEU A 69 -2.74 -1.79 -8.80
N CYS A 70 -4.07 -1.88 -8.85
CA CYS A 70 -4.96 -0.89 -8.28
C CYS A 70 -6.06 -1.58 -7.48
N SER A 71 -6.16 -1.27 -6.20
CA SER A 71 -7.29 -1.67 -5.36
C SER A 71 -7.88 -0.42 -4.74
N HIS A 72 -9.15 -0.14 -5.03
CA HIS A 72 -9.85 0.99 -4.46
C HIS A 72 -10.89 0.47 -3.46
N PRO A 73 -10.96 1.06 -2.26
CA PRO A 73 -12.01 0.71 -1.31
C PRO A 73 -13.37 1.12 -1.87
N VAL A 74 -14.37 0.28 -1.63
CA VAL A 74 -15.77 0.52 -2.06
C VAL A 74 -16.35 1.76 -1.34
N THR A 75 -15.90 2.00 -0.11
CA THR A 75 -16.21 3.19 0.67
C THR A 75 -15.05 4.16 0.66
N ARG A 76 -15.34 5.46 0.81
CA ARG A 76 -14.29 6.47 0.87
C ARG A 76 -13.47 6.31 2.14
N LEU A 77 -12.20 5.95 1.99
CA LEU A 77 -11.24 5.94 3.10
C LEU A 77 -10.37 7.21 3.10
N PRO A 78 -9.88 7.63 4.27
CA PRO A 78 -8.76 8.56 4.37
C PRO A 78 -7.51 7.98 3.69
N VAL A 79 -6.57 8.85 3.30
CA VAL A 79 -5.41 8.45 2.48
C VAL A 79 -4.60 7.34 3.13
N LEU A 80 -4.26 7.50 4.41
CA LEU A 80 -3.49 6.50 5.14
C LEU A 80 -4.30 5.23 5.40
N GLY A 81 -5.63 5.32 5.41
CA GLY A 81 -6.50 4.14 5.45
C GLY A 81 -6.42 3.31 4.16
N VAL A 82 -6.29 3.95 2.99
CA VAL A 82 -6.05 3.25 1.72
C VAL A 82 -4.69 2.55 1.73
N VAL A 83 -3.63 3.27 2.12
CA VAL A 83 -2.27 2.71 2.26
C VAL A 83 -2.27 1.49 3.18
N LEU A 84 -2.83 1.64 4.38
CA LEU A 84 -2.90 0.57 5.37
C LEU A 84 -3.65 -0.66 4.84
N THR A 85 -4.72 -0.45 4.07
CA THR A 85 -5.47 -1.56 3.46
C THR A 85 -4.59 -2.37 2.51
N HIS A 86 -3.78 -1.71 1.67
CA HIS A 86 -2.84 -2.42 0.80
C HIS A 86 -1.84 -3.24 1.61
N VAL A 87 -1.21 -2.64 2.62
CA VAL A 87 -0.20 -3.30 3.46
C VAL A 87 -0.78 -4.55 4.12
N LEU A 88 -1.93 -4.41 4.81
CA LEU A 88 -2.57 -5.51 5.52
C LEU A 88 -3.02 -6.64 4.58
N MET A 89 -3.54 -6.30 3.41
CA MET A 89 -3.94 -7.30 2.42
C MET A 89 -2.74 -8.04 1.82
N ILE A 90 -1.61 -7.35 1.60
CA ILE A 90 -0.38 -7.98 1.12
C ILE A 90 0.20 -8.89 2.20
N GLU A 91 0.34 -8.42 3.44
CA GLU A 91 0.98 -9.19 4.52
C GLU A 91 0.11 -10.35 5.02
N GLY A 92 -1.21 -10.15 5.12
CA GLY A 92 -2.13 -11.10 5.75
C GLY A 92 -2.85 -12.03 4.76
N CYS A 93 -3.09 -11.60 3.52
CA CYS A 93 -3.89 -12.38 2.55
C CYS A 93 -3.50 -12.11 1.08
N GLU A 94 -2.19 -12.10 0.79
CA GLU A 94 -1.63 -11.70 -0.51
C GLU A 94 -2.32 -12.29 -1.74
N ALA A 95 -2.69 -13.57 -1.68
CA ALA A 95 -3.35 -14.25 -2.78
C ALA A 95 -4.72 -13.62 -3.12
N GLU A 96 -5.46 -13.14 -2.11
CA GLU A 96 -6.71 -12.42 -2.32
C GLU A 96 -6.48 -11.01 -2.86
N TYR A 97 -5.45 -10.33 -2.35
CA TYR A 97 -5.03 -9.04 -2.86
C TYR A 97 -4.76 -9.10 -4.36
N LEU A 98 -3.96 -10.07 -4.81
CA LEU A 98 -3.63 -10.26 -6.23
C LEU A 98 -4.84 -10.65 -7.10
N ARG A 99 -5.80 -11.41 -6.55
CA ARG A 99 -7.03 -11.80 -7.28
C ARG A 99 -7.99 -10.64 -7.47
N THR A 100 -8.07 -9.75 -6.50
CA THR A 100 -9.09 -8.67 -6.45
C THR A 100 -8.58 -7.34 -6.97
N ALA A 101 -7.27 -7.12 -6.93
CA ALA A 101 -6.66 -5.92 -7.48
C ALA A 101 -6.79 -5.90 -9.01
N ASN A 102 -7.16 -4.73 -9.55
CA ASN A 102 -7.16 -4.50 -10.98
C ASN A 102 -5.73 -4.37 -11.48
N VAL A 103 -5.38 -5.14 -12.51
CA VAL A 103 -4.09 -5.02 -13.20
C VAL A 103 -4.18 -3.90 -14.22
N PHE A 104 -3.37 -2.86 -14.05
CA PHE A 104 -3.37 -1.69 -14.93
C PHE A 104 -2.27 -1.73 -15.99
N ALA A 105 -1.13 -2.35 -15.66
CA ALA A 105 -0.04 -2.57 -16.59
C ALA A 105 0.68 -3.87 -16.23
N LEU A 106 1.18 -4.56 -17.26
CA LEU A 106 2.12 -5.67 -17.15
C LEU A 106 3.41 -5.25 -17.83
N ALA A 107 4.55 -5.70 -17.29
CA ALA A 107 5.80 -5.61 -18.01
C ALA A 107 5.68 -6.34 -19.34
N ARG A 108 6.20 -5.74 -20.40
CA ARG A 108 6.46 -6.48 -21.65
C ARG A 108 7.72 -7.29 -21.41
N LEU A 109 7.54 -8.60 -21.26
CA LEU A 109 8.63 -9.58 -21.36
C LEU A 109 9.11 -9.68 -22.81
#